data_AF-A0A1Q3ECZ2-F1
#
_entry.id   AF-A0A1Q3ECZ2-F1
#
_cell.length_a   1.000
_cell.length_b   1.000
_cell.length_c   1.000
_cell.angle_alpha   90.00
_cell.angle_beta   90.00
_cell.angle_gamma   90.00
#
_symmetry.space_group_name_H-M   'P 1'
#
loop_
_entity.id
_entity.type
_entity.pdbx_description
1 polymer ?
#
loop_
_entity_poly.entity_id
_entity_poly.type
_entity_poly.pdbx_seq_one_letter_code
_entity_poly.pdbx_strand_id
1 'polypeptide(L)'
;MTVPFNDDIYYTESIAGYNWPPKLVQSSTNCGDPLNDDLYPADFTDTLSRIRSGYYPFGLEHSAYSNLLANAQINLDRCQNKLDCRVDVHETLEAHKQFLEAHIALISSLCSPIRKLPRELLEDIFEYVCCTGVSNHIAPRARYFSEDFRRRDLSHVARLSTLDLGQVCHYWNSIICSLPVLWSSFGFQEMKKSIVVKSGLELFLRRSSSHPIDLLINEFSNQLLICEDGGGEPGDVVFEDQEDIDQVDKAEDFIQLLYTSDLFAGRIYHLAVPYTSHTIFSSDSFFWAPISRLLGV
;
A
#
# COMPACT_ATOMS: atom_id res chain seq x y z
N MET A 1 33.06 11.98 48.99
CA MET A 1 32.39 11.48 47.77
C MET A 1 33.34 11.68 46.61
N THR A 2 34.08 10.63 46.24
CA THR A 2 35.02 10.59 45.13
C THR A 2 34.31 9.91 43.97
N VAL A 3 34.13 10.64 42.86
CA VAL A 3 33.60 10.08 41.61
C VAL A 3 34.73 9.31 40.94
N PRO A 4 34.56 8.02 40.58
CA PRO A 4 35.59 7.29 39.86
C PRO A 4 35.72 7.86 38.45
N PHE A 5 36.91 8.35 38.12
CA PHE A 5 37.31 8.71 36.75
C PHE A 5 37.45 7.40 35.96
N ASN A 6 36.60 7.22 34.96
CA ASN A 6 36.58 6.01 34.13
C ASN A 6 37.40 6.29 32.85
N ASP A 7 38.72 6.08 32.93
CA ASP A 7 39.67 6.37 31.84
C ASP A 7 39.61 5.36 30.67
N ASP A 8 38.87 4.26 30.82
CA ASP A 8 38.87 3.15 29.85
C ASP A 8 37.97 3.35 28.62
N ILE A 9 37.21 4.44 28.54
CA ILE A 9 36.29 4.69 27.40
C ILE A 9 36.97 5.49 26.26
N TYR A 10 38.12 6.12 26.48
CA TYR A 10 38.77 6.97 25.47
C TYR A 10 39.82 6.28 24.58
N TYR A 11 40.18 5.02 24.85
CA TYR A 11 41.25 4.31 24.11
C TYR A 11 40.75 3.24 23.12
N THR A 12 39.45 2.97 23.05
CA THR A 12 38.88 1.94 22.16
C THR A 12 38.85 2.34 20.68
N GLU A 13 39.09 3.62 20.36
CA GLU A 13 39.33 4.10 18.98
C GLU A 13 40.82 4.36 18.71
N SER A 14 41.71 3.55 19.29
CA SER A 14 43.14 3.63 18.95
C SER A 14 43.34 3.35 17.47
N ILE A 15 44.05 4.24 16.77
CA ILE A 15 44.47 4.12 15.35
C ILE A 15 45.15 2.76 15.08
N ALA A 16 45.70 2.11 16.11
CA ALA A 16 46.29 0.78 16.03
C ALA A 16 45.30 -0.34 15.66
N GLY A 17 43.98 -0.15 15.86
CA GLY A 17 42.94 -1.12 15.54
C GLY A 17 42.24 -0.92 14.19
N TYR A 18 42.53 0.17 13.47
CA TYR A 18 41.92 0.44 12.17
C TYR A 18 42.45 -0.54 11.11
N ASN A 19 41.57 -1.34 10.53
CA ASN A 19 41.92 -2.33 9.51
C ASN A 19 41.99 -1.62 8.15
N TRP A 20 43.18 -1.16 7.78
CA TRP A 20 43.40 -0.39 6.56
C TRP A 20 43.23 -1.28 5.30
N PRO A 21 42.57 -0.79 4.24
CA PRO A 21 42.37 -1.57 3.02
C PRO A 21 43.72 -1.91 2.38
N PRO A 22 43.98 -3.19 2.05
CA PRO A 22 45.33 -3.67 1.71
C PRO A 22 45.85 -3.19 0.35
N LYS A 23 45.01 -2.66 -0.55
CA LYS A 23 45.39 -2.04 -1.83
C LYS A 23 44.35 -1.03 -2.30
N LEU A 24 44.79 0.13 -2.79
CA LEU A 24 43.93 1.05 -3.55
C LEU A 24 43.46 0.34 -4.83
N VAL A 25 42.15 0.13 -4.92
CA VAL A 25 41.52 -0.43 -6.12
C VAL A 25 41.68 0.60 -7.24
N GLN A 26 42.46 0.27 -8.27
CA GLN A 26 42.54 1.07 -9.48
C GLN A 26 41.13 1.15 -10.11
N SER A 27 40.46 2.29 -9.94
CA SER A 27 39.12 2.50 -10.49
C SER A 27 39.24 2.75 -11.99
N SER A 28 38.48 1.99 -12.78
CA SER A 28 38.47 2.10 -14.23
C SER A 28 37.97 3.48 -14.70
N THR A 29 38.76 4.09 -15.57
CA THR A 29 38.55 5.41 -16.16
C THR A 29 37.50 5.37 -17.26
N ASN A 30 36.30 5.88 -16.97
CA ASN A 30 35.33 6.28 -18.01
C ASN A 30 34.72 7.68 -17.80
N CYS A 31 35.22 8.46 -16.85
CA CYS A 31 34.94 9.91 -16.77
C CYS A 31 36.23 10.66 -17.10
N GLY A 32 36.21 11.46 -18.16
CA GLY A 32 37.34 11.99 -18.94
C GLY A 32 38.40 12.86 -18.27
N ASP A 33 38.53 12.87 -16.94
CA ASP A 33 39.65 13.54 -16.27
C ASP A 33 40.62 12.49 -15.73
N PRO A 34 41.82 12.34 -16.31
CA PRO A 34 42.87 11.53 -15.70
C PRO A 34 43.18 12.15 -14.33
N LEU A 35 42.82 11.43 -13.27
CA LEU A 35 43.35 11.74 -11.95
C LEU A 35 44.86 11.63 -12.09
N ASN A 36 45.55 12.76 -11.91
CA ASN A 36 46.99 12.80 -11.94
C ASN A 36 47.47 12.00 -10.72
N ASP A 37 47.79 10.73 -10.94
CA ASP A 37 48.12 9.71 -9.93
C ASP A 37 49.56 9.87 -9.40
N ASP A 38 50.07 11.10 -9.45
CA ASP A 38 51.41 11.50 -8.97
C ASP A 38 51.48 11.62 -7.44
N LEU A 39 50.45 11.16 -6.72
CA LEU A 39 50.54 10.93 -5.29
C LEU A 39 51.44 9.71 -5.07
N TYR A 40 52.75 9.96 -5.11
CA TYR A 40 53.75 9.01 -4.64
C TYR A 40 53.27 8.42 -3.32
N PRO A 41 53.20 7.10 -3.18
CA PRO A 41 52.93 6.47 -1.90
C PRO A 41 54.14 6.81 -1.02
N ALA A 42 54.06 7.93 -0.31
CA ALA A 42 54.90 8.14 0.85
C ALA A 42 54.77 6.87 1.68
N ASP A 43 55.90 6.26 2.00
CA ASP A 43 55.95 4.94 2.60
C ASP A 43 55.14 4.97 3.91
N PHE A 44 53.88 4.54 3.83
CA PHE A 44 52.89 4.68 4.90
C PHE A 44 53.38 3.95 6.15
N THR A 45 54.16 2.88 5.95
CA THR A 45 54.86 2.14 6.99
C THR A 45 55.94 2.95 7.70
N ASP A 46 56.72 3.79 7.01
CA ASP A 46 57.70 4.70 7.65
C ASP A 46 56.98 5.76 8.50
N THR A 47 55.92 6.36 7.95
CA THR A 47 55.12 7.38 8.66
C THR A 47 54.51 6.81 9.94
N LEU A 48 53.94 5.60 9.88
CA LEU A 48 53.42 4.90 11.05
C LEU A 48 54.50 4.54 12.08
N SER A 49 55.68 4.15 11.63
CA SER A 49 56.80 3.82 12.52
C SER A 49 57.26 5.05 13.32
N ARG A 50 57.33 6.22 12.67
CA ARG A 50 57.62 7.51 13.32
C ARG A 50 56.56 7.90 14.35
N ILE A 51 55.28 7.75 14.03
CA ILE A 51 54.20 8.04 14.99
C ILE A 51 54.33 7.14 16.24
N ARG A 52 54.62 5.85 16.05
CA ARG A 52 54.76 4.88 17.15
C ARG A 52 56.00 5.09 18.02
N SER A 53 57.06 5.67 17.47
CA SER A 53 58.27 6.00 18.25
C SER A 53 58.14 7.29 19.07
N GLY A 54 57.01 7.99 18.99
CA GLY A 54 56.82 9.29 19.63
C GLY A 54 57.60 10.41 18.94
N TYR A 55 58.01 10.20 17.69
CA TYR A 55 58.73 11.20 16.92
C TYR A 55 57.85 12.43 16.65
N TYR A 56 58.41 13.62 16.86
CA TYR A 56 57.75 14.89 16.56
C TYR A 56 58.54 15.65 15.48
N PRO A 57 57.94 15.98 14.32
CA PRO A 57 58.62 16.71 13.27
C PRO A 57 58.85 18.18 13.67
N PHE A 58 60.06 18.70 13.45
CA PHE A 58 60.42 20.09 13.73
C PHE A 58 60.91 20.81 12.47
N GLY A 59 60.75 22.15 12.44
CA GLY A 59 61.29 23.01 11.38
C GLY A 59 60.69 22.75 9.99
N LEU A 60 61.55 22.52 9.00
CA LEU A 60 61.14 22.32 7.59
C LEU A 60 60.28 21.07 7.40
N GLU A 61 60.51 20.03 8.19
CA GLU A 61 59.75 18.78 8.12
C GLU A 61 58.30 18.99 8.57
N HIS A 62 58.09 19.78 9.63
CA HIS A 62 56.74 20.17 10.05
C HIS A 62 55.99 20.92 8.94
N SER A 63 56.66 21.85 8.25
CA SER A 63 56.06 22.55 7.11
C SER A 63 55.74 21.60 5.95
N ALA A 64 56.60 20.62 5.67
CA ALA A 64 56.34 19.60 4.65
C ALA A 64 55.11 18.75 4.98
N TYR A 65 54.99 18.27 6.23
CA TYR A 65 53.80 17.54 6.69
C TYR A 65 52.54 18.40 6.66
N SER A 66 52.62 19.67 7.04
CA SER A 66 51.49 20.60 6.98
C SER A 66 51.01 20.81 5.54
N ASN A 67 51.93 20.96 4.58
CA ASN A 67 51.59 21.06 3.16
C ASN A 67 51.00 19.75 2.62
N LEU A 68 51.53 18.59 3.01
CA LEU A 68 50.98 17.29 2.66
C LEU A 68 49.56 17.11 3.18
N LEU A 69 49.30 17.52 4.43
CA LEU A 69 47.97 17.49 5.03
C LEU A 69 47.00 18.42 4.29
N ALA A 70 47.41 19.65 3.97
CA ALA A 70 46.60 20.58 3.20
C ALA A 70 46.26 20.02 1.80
N ASN A 71 47.25 19.43 1.11
CA ASN A 71 47.03 18.79 -0.19
C ASN A 71 46.10 17.57 -0.08
N ALA A 72 46.27 16.74 0.95
CA ALA A 72 45.40 15.60 1.20
C ALA A 72 43.95 16.05 1.44
N GLN A 73 43.75 17.13 2.21
CA GLN A 73 42.43 17.71 2.43
C GLN A 73 41.80 18.21 1.13
N ILE A 74 42.54 18.95 0.30
CA ILE A 74 42.06 19.42 -1.01
C ILE A 74 41.65 18.24 -1.91
N ASN A 75 42.41 17.15 -1.88
CA ASN A 75 42.09 15.94 -2.65
C ASN A 75 40.84 15.24 -2.11
N LEU A 76 40.66 15.17 -0.79
CA LEU A 76 39.45 14.65 -0.16
C LEU A 76 38.23 15.47 -0.58
N ASP A 77 38.29 16.81 -0.47
CA ASP A 77 37.21 17.71 -0.87
C ASP A 77 36.88 17.55 -2.36
N ARG A 78 37.90 17.39 -3.21
CA ARG A 78 37.73 17.10 -4.64
C ARG A 78 37.01 15.77 -4.88
N CYS A 79 37.38 14.71 -4.15
CA CYS A 79 36.71 13.41 -4.23
C CYS A 79 35.25 13.49 -3.76
N GLN A 80 34.99 14.20 -2.67
CA GLN A 80 33.64 14.41 -2.15
C GLN A 80 32.76 15.16 -3.16
N ASN A 81 33.24 16.26 -3.73
CA ASN A 81 32.52 17.01 -4.77
C ASN A 81 32.20 16.14 -6.01
N LYS A 82 33.12 15.25 -6.40
CA LYS A 82 32.87 14.29 -7.49
C LYS A 82 31.82 13.25 -7.14
N LEU A 83 31.79 12.79 -5.88
CA LEU A 83 30.76 11.87 -5.39
C LEU A 83 29.39 12.56 -5.39
N ASP A 84 29.31 13.77 -4.85
CA ASP A 84 28.07 14.55 -4.78
C ASP A 84 27.51 14.83 -6.17
N CYS A 85 28.37 15.22 -7.13
CA CYS A 85 27.99 15.39 -8.54
C CYS A 85 27.46 14.09 -9.18
N ARG A 86 28.05 12.93 -8.86
CA ARG A 86 27.55 11.65 -9.37
C ARG A 86 26.20 11.28 -8.78
N VAL A 87 25.96 11.58 -7.50
CA VAL A 87 24.66 11.37 -6.86
C VAL A 87 23.59 12.24 -7.52
N ASP A 88 23.87 13.52 -7.75
CA ASP A 88 22.95 14.45 -8.44
C ASP A 88 22.60 13.99 -9.86
N VAL A 89 23.60 13.55 -10.64
CA VAL A 89 23.38 12.97 -11.98
C VAL A 89 22.54 11.69 -11.90
N HIS A 90 22.77 10.84 -10.92
CA HIS A 90 22.00 9.61 -10.71
C HIS A 90 20.54 9.91 -10.38
N GLU A 91 20.27 10.84 -9.46
CA GLU A 91 18.92 11.28 -9.11
C GLU A 91 18.19 11.87 -10.32
N THR A 92 18.87 12.69 -11.12
CA THR A 92 18.33 13.27 -12.35
C THR A 92 17.98 12.18 -13.39
N LEU A 93 18.85 11.19 -13.57
CA LEU A 93 18.60 10.07 -14.48
C LEU A 93 17.44 9.19 -14.03
N GLU A 94 17.33 8.91 -12.72
CA GLU A 94 16.23 8.11 -12.19
C GLU A 94 14.88 8.85 -12.32
N ALA A 95 14.85 10.16 -12.09
CA ALA A 95 13.67 10.98 -12.36
C ALA A 95 13.28 10.94 -13.85
N HIS A 96 14.25 11.00 -14.76
CA HIS A 96 13.99 10.91 -16.20
C HIS A 96 13.47 9.53 -16.62
N LYS A 97 14.02 8.45 -16.04
CA LYS A 97 13.54 7.09 -16.26
C LYS A 97 12.10 6.92 -15.80
N GLN A 98 11.76 7.36 -14.58
CA GLN A 98 10.38 7.30 -14.06
C GLN A 98 9.41 8.08 -14.95
N PHE A 99 9.82 9.24 -15.45
CA PHE A 99 9.03 10.01 -16.42
C PHE A 99 8.79 9.23 -17.72
N LEU A 100 9.83 8.61 -18.29
CA LEU A 100 9.71 7.81 -19.51
C LEU A 100 8.83 6.57 -19.30
N GLU A 101 8.96 5.88 -18.16
CA GLU A 101 8.11 4.74 -17.80
C GLU A 101 6.63 5.15 -17.71
N ALA A 102 6.34 6.28 -17.06
CA ALA A 102 4.99 6.83 -17.00
C ALA A 102 4.45 7.18 -18.40
N HIS A 103 5.29 7.76 -19.26
CA HIS A 103 4.93 8.10 -20.64
C HIS A 103 4.66 6.84 -21.50
N ILE A 104 5.49 5.80 -21.37
CA ILE A 104 5.28 4.50 -22.03
C ILE A 104 3.97 3.87 -21.55
N ALA A 105 3.70 3.89 -20.25
CA ALA A 105 2.46 3.36 -19.68
C ALA A 105 1.23 4.10 -20.22
N LEU A 106 1.31 5.44 -20.34
CA LEU A 106 0.25 6.26 -20.91
C LEU A 106 -0.01 5.93 -22.38
N ILE A 107 1.03 5.88 -23.22
CA ILE A 107 0.89 5.51 -24.64
C ILE A 107 0.34 4.08 -24.78
N SER A 108 0.84 3.15 -23.97
CA SER A 108 0.37 1.76 -23.97
C SER A 108 -1.11 1.68 -23.60
N SER A 109 -1.56 2.47 -22.62
CA SER A 109 -2.98 2.61 -22.27
C SER A 109 -3.80 3.17 -23.44
N LEU A 110 -3.30 4.18 -24.15
CA LEU A 110 -3.95 4.75 -25.34
C LEU A 110 -4.05 3.74 -26.49
N CYS A 111 -3.08 2.85 -26.63
CA CYS A 111 -3.06 1.81 -27.65
C CYS A 111 -3.80 0.53 -27.23
N SER A 112 -4.37 0.48 -26.03
CA SER A 112 -5.05 -0.71 -25.52
C SER A 112 -6.22 -1.12 -26.43
N PRO A 113 -6.34 -2.42 -26.80
CA PRO A 113 -7.43 -2.92 -27.65
C PRO A 113 -8.83 -2.58 -27.14
N ILE A 114 -9.01 -2.46 -25.82
CA ILE A 114 -10.29 -2.15 -25.18
C ILE A 114 -10.87 -0.81 -25.64
N ARG A 115 -10.03 0.14 -26.06
CA ARG A 115 -10.47 1.45 -26.57
C ARG A 115 -11.06 1.39 -27.97
N LYS A 116 -10.84 0.28 -28.69
CA LYS A 116 -11.41 0.04 -30.02
C LYS A 116 -12.74 -0.70 -29.95
N LEU A 117 -13.16 -1.13 -28.76
CA LEU A 117 -14.43 -1.80 -28.61
C LEU A 117 -15.58 -0.82 -28.84
N PRO A 118 -16.61 -1.24 -29.59
CA PRO A 118 -17.86 -0.49 -29.69
C PRO A 118 -18.51 -0.39 -28.30
N ARG A 119 -19.37 0.61 -28.14
CA ARG A 119 -19.98 0.94 -26.87
C ARG A 119 -20.71 -0.25 -26.26
N GLU A 120 -21.46 -0.98 -27.07
CA GLU A 120 -22.31 -2.09 -26.64
C GLU A 120 -21.47 -3.21 -25.99
N LEU A 121 -20.30 -3.53 -26.55
CA LEU A 121 -19.41 -4.53 -25.96
C LEU A 121 -18.79 -4.05 -24.64
N LEU A 122 -18.56 -2.74 -24.47
CA LEU A 122 -18.10 -2.20 -23.19
C LEU A 122 -19.22 -2.25 -22.14
N GLU A 123 -20.46 -1.97 -22.53
CA GLU A 123 -21.64 -2.10 -21.67
C GLU A 123 -21.79 -3.53 -21.15
N ASP A 124 -21.71 -4.52 -22.05
CA ASP A 124 -21.76 -5.94 -21.69
C ASP A 124 -20.62 -6.35 -20.75
N ILE A 125 -19.39 -5.87 -21.00
CA ILE A 125 -18.24 -6.14 -20.13
C ILE A 125 -18.44 -5.49 -18.75
N PHE A 126 -18.93 -4.25 -18.70
CA PHE A 126 -19.15 -3.56 -17.43
C PHE A 126 -20.27 -4.20 -16.63
N GLU A 127 -21.38 -4.59 -17.28
CA GLU A 127 -22.44 -5.35 -16.63
C GLU A 127 -21.92 -6.69 -16.11
N TYR A 128 -21.11 -7.40 -16.89
CA TYR A 128 -20.46 -8.63 -16.43
C TYR A 128 -19.55 -8.38 -15.21
N VAL A 129 -18.71 -7.35 -15.23
CA VAL A 129 -17.79 -7.07 -14.12
C VAL A 129 -18.53 -6.59 -12.86
N CYS A 130 -19.57 -5.77 -13.00
CA CYS A 130 -20.29 -5.18 -11.88
C CYS A 130 -21.38 -6.09 -11.31
N CYS A 131 -22.11 -6.83 -12.13
CA CYS A 131 -23.32 -7.54 -11.72
C CYS A 131 -23.10 -9.04 -11.48
N THR A 132 -22.05 -9.65 -12.05
CA THR A 132 -21.83 -11.12 -11.93
C THR A 132 -21.33 -11.55 -10.55
N GLY A 133 -20.87 -10.61 -9.72
CA GLY A 133 -20.33 -10.89 -8.39
C GLY A 133 -21.36 -11.05 -7.27
N VAL A 134 -22.43 -10.23 -7.26
CA VAL A 134 -23.31 -10.15 -6.08
C VAL A 134 -24.35 -11.27 -6.04
N SER A 135 -24.90 -11.67 -7.19
CA SER A 135 -25.98 -12.69 -7.22
C SER A 135 -25.47 -14.14 -7.29
N ASN A 136 -24.19 -14.38 -7.59
CA ASN A 136 -23.64 -15.73 -7.73
C ASN A 136 -23.16 -16.36 -6.42
N HIS A 137 -23.19 -15.63 -5.30
CA HIS A 137 -22.93 -16.23 -3.98
C HIS A 137 -24.09 -17.10 -3.46
N ILE A 138 -25.26 -17.09 -4.13
CA ILE A 138 -26.44 -17.88 -3.74
C ILE A 138 -26.56 -19.18 -4.56
N ALA A 139 -25.81 -19.33 -5.65
CA ALA A 139 -25.78 -20.57 -6.44
C ALA A 139 -24.47 -21.35 -6.24
N PRO A 140 -24.48 -22.61 -5.76
CA PRO A 140 -23.28 -23.40 -5.49
C PRO A 140 -22.55 -23.92 -6.75
N ARG A 141 -22.66 -23.24 -7.90
CA ARG A 141 -22.19 -23.74 -9.20
C ARG A 141 -20.79 -23.30 -9.62
N ALA A 142 -20.14 -22.36 -8.91
CA ALA A 142 -18.76 -21.97 -9.20
C ALA A 142 -17.72 -22.78 -8.40
N ARG A 143 -17.86 -24.12 -8.30
CA ARG A 143 -16.84 -25.01 -7.67
C ARG A 143 -15.69 -25.41 -8.61
N TYR A 144 -15.61 -24.84 -9.81
CA TYR A 144 -14.60 -25.23 -10.80
C TYR A 144 -13.48 -24.20 -11.02
N PHE A 145 -13.49 -23.08 -10.31
CA PHE A 145 -12.31 -22.21 -10.24
C PHE A 145 -11.46 -22.65 -9.04
N SER A 146 -10.18 -22.95 -9.33
CA SER A 146 -9.17 -23.51 -8.42
C SER A 146 -9.24 -22.96 -6.98
N GLU A 147 -9.10 -23.85 -5.99
CA GLU A 147 -8.92 -23.53 -4.56
C GLU A 147 -7.82 -22.47 -4.31
N ASP A 148 -6.86 -22.32 -5.22
CA ASP A 148 -5.82 -21.29 -5.13
C ASP A 148 -6.35 -19.85 -5.25
N PHE A 149 -7.54 -19.65 -5.83
CA PHE A 149 -8.17 -18.34 -5.94
C PHE A 149 -8.94 -17.93 -4.67
N ARG A 150 -9.24 -18.87 -3.77
CA ARG A 150 -9.96 -18.59 -2.51
C ARG A 150 -9.09 -17.91 -1.45
N ARG A 151 -7.76 -18.02 -1.55
CA ARG A 151 -6.82 -17.39 -0.60
C ARG A 151 -6.46 -15.95 -0.96
N ARG A 152 -6.77 -15.48 -2.17
CA ARG A 152 -6.67 -14.04 -2.49
C ARG A 152 -8.01 -13.37 -2.25
N ASP A 153 -8.18 -12.97 -0.99
CA ASP A 153 -8.88 -11.75 -0.59
C ASP A 153 -10.13 -11.39 -1.44
N LEU A 154 -11.17 -12.22 -1.34
CA LEU A 154 -12.52 -11.94 -1.88
C LEU A 154 -13.11 -10.62 -1.32
N SER A 155 -12.48 -10.03 -0.30
CA SER A 155 -12.76 -8.68 0.19
C SER A 155 -12.60 -7.59 -0.88
N HIS A 156 -11.72 -7.78 -1.86
CA HIS A 156 -11.41 -6.78 -2.88
C HIS A 156 -12.41 -6.78 -4.04
N VAL A 157 -13.09 -7.89 -4.31
CA VAL A 157 -13.99 -8.04 -5.48
C VAL A 157 -15.36 -7.39 -5.23
N ALA A 158 -15.79 -7.27 -3.97
CA ALA A 158 -17.04 -6.60 -3.61
C ALA A 158 -16.95 -5.07 -3.58
N ARG A 159 -15.74 -4.50 -3.76
CA ARG A 159 -15.55 -3.05 -3.75
C ARG A 159 -15.96 -2.46 -5.09
N LEU A 160 -17.05 -1.71 -5.06
CA LEU A 160 -17.43 -0.59 -5.95
C LEU A 160 -16.82 -0.63 -7.36
N SER A 161 -16.92 -1.77 -8.05
CA SER A 161 -16.33 -1.97 -9.39
C SER A 161 -16.83 -0.93 -10.38
N THR A 162 -18.07 -0.46 -10.18
CA THR A 162 -18.69 0.66 -10.90
C THR A 162 -17.89 1.97 -10.75
N LEU A 163 -17.39 2.29 -9.55
CA LEU A 163 -16.57 3.50 -9.33
C LEU A 163 -15.16 3.33 -9.91
N ASP A 164 -14.55 2.16 -9.74
CA ASP A 164 -13.21 1.89 -10.26
C ASP A 164 -13.19 1.98 -11.79
N LEU A 165 -14.19 1.41 -12.46
CA LEU A 165 -14.37 1.56 -13.91
C LEU A 165 -14.61 3.02 -14.30
N GLY A 166 -15.33 3.79 -13.48
CA GLY A 166 -15.59 5.22 -13.70
C GLY A 166 -14.33 6.09 -13.62
N GLN A 167 -13.30 5.66 -12.88
CA GLN A 167 -12.04 6.39 -12.74
C GLN A 167 -11.07 6.18 -13.92
N VAL A 168 -11.30 5.18 -14.78
CA VAL A 168 -10.37 4.84 -15.87
C VAL A 168 -10.27 5.97 -16.89
N CYS A 169 -11.40 6.48 -17.40
CA CYS A 169 -11.44 7.64 -18.28
C CYS A 169 -12.84 8.23 -18.37
N HIS A 170 -12.94 9.46 -18.90
CA HIS A 170 -14.23 10.15 -19.08
C HIS A 170 -15.22 9.35 -19.95
N TYR A 171 -14.75 8.64 -20.98
CA TYR A 171 -15.60 7.82 -21.84
C TYR A 171 -16.25 6.66 -21.07
N TRP A 172 -15.48 5.93 -20.27
CA TRP A 172 -16.00 4.85 -19.43
C TRP A 172 -16.97 5.38 -18.38
N ASN A 173 -16.62 6.49 -17.72
CA ASN A 173 -17.52 7.15 -16.79
C ASN A 173 -18.86 7.53 -17.45
N SER A 174 -18.84 8.04 -18.69
CA SER A 174 -20.06 8.41 -19.41
C SER A 174 -20.96 7.20 -19.70
N ILE A 175 -20.36 6.06 -20.07
CA ILE A 175 -21.08 4.79 -20.28
C ILE A 175 -21.70 4.34 -18.96
N ILE A 176 -20.91 4.27 -17.89
CA ILE A 176 -21.36 3.82 -16.57
C ILE A 176 -22.47 4.72 -16.03
N CYS A 177 -22.33 6.03 -16.20
CA CYS A 177 -23.36 7.00 -15.81
C CYS A 177 -24.68 6.83 -16.58
N SER A 178 -24.65 6.23 -17.77
CA SER A 178 -25.84 5.98 -18.61
C SER A 178 -26.52 4.64 -18.32
N LEU A 179 -25.91 3.78 -17.50
CA LEU A 179 -26.40 2.44 -17.17
C LEU A 179 -26.78 2.36 -15.69
N PRO A 180 -28.06 2.63 -15.33
CA PRO A 180 -28.49 2.60 -13.93
C PRO A 180 -28.30 1.23 -13.25
N VAL A 181 -28.37 0.13 -14.03
CA VAL A 181 -28.15 -1.24 -13.54
C VAL A 181 -26.79 -1.43 -12.86
N LEU A 182 -25.74 -0.72 -13.30
CA LEU A 182 -24.42 -0.81 -12.69
C LEU A 182 -24.35 -0.13 -11.32
N TRP A 183 -25.30 0.75 -11.01
CA TRP A 183 -25.43 1.43 -9.72
C TRP A 183 -26.42 0.73 -8.79
N SER A 184 -27.05 -0.34 -9.27
CA SER A 184 -28.02 -1.11 -8.52
C SER A 184 -27.39 -2.19 -7.66
N SER A 185 -26.16 -2.62 -7.94
CA SER A 185 -25.50 -3.72 -7.22
C SER A 185 -24.21 -3.22 -6.58
N PHE A 186 -24.16 -3.18 -5.25
CA PHE A 186 -22.97 -2.74 -4.52
C PHE A 186 -22.93 -3.30 -3.10
N GLY A 187 -21.73 -3.32 -2.51
CA GLY A 187 -21.54 -3.73 -1.12
C GLY A 187 -20.55 -2.85 -0.38
N PHE A 188 -20.71 -2.82 0.95
CA PHE A 188 -19.78 -2.15 1.85
C PHE A 188 -19.16 -3.18 2.79
N GLN A 189 -17.84 -3.13 2.91
CA GLN A 189 -17.07 -4.03 3.77
C GLN A 189 -16.79 -3.42 5.15
N GLU A 190 -16.76 -2.10 5.27
CA GLU A 190 -16.41 -1.45 6.54
C GLU A 190 -17.21 -0.16 6.72
N MET A 191 -18.24 -0.23 7.58
CA MET A 191 -19.12 0.90 7.89
C MET A 191 -18.55 1.87 8.94
N LYS A 192 -17.30 1.69 9.38
CA LYS A 192 -16.70 2.47 10.48
C LYS A 192 -16.57 3.98 10.18
N LYS A 193 -16.71 4.42 8.93
CA LYS A 193 -16.70 5.84 8.52
C LYS A 193 -18.04 6.25 7.91
N SER A 194 -19.02 6.52 8.78
CA SER A 194 -20.41 6.89 8.46
C SER A 194 -20.54 7.95 7.35
N ILE A 195 -19.69 8.99 7.31
CA ILE A 195 -19.81 10.09 6.35
C ILE A 195 -19.53 9.65 4.90
N VAL A 196 -18.44 8.89 4.66
CA VAL A 196 -18.05 8.46 3.31
C VAL A 196 -19.04 7.44 2.76
N VAL A 197 -19.54 6.55 3.64
CA VAL A 197 -20.57 5.57 3.29
C VAL A 197 -21.86 6.27 2.88
N LYS A 198 -22.29 7.31 3.62
CA LYS A 198 -23.51 8.05 3.29
C LYS A 198 -23.45 8.71 1.92
N SER A 199 -22.38 9.47 1.62
CA SER A 199 -22.26 10.13 0.31
C SER A 199 -22.11 9.13 -0.84
N GLY A 200 -21.39 8.03 -0.63
CA GLY A 200 -21.30 6.94 -1.60
C GLY A 200 -22.66 6.31 -1.86
N LEU A 201 -23.37 5.94 -0.80
CA LEU A 201 -24.72 5.37 -0.88
C LEU A 201 -25.69 6.31 -1.60
N GLU A 202 -25.76 7.59 -1.23
CA GLU A 202 -26.60 8.58 -1.90
C GLU A 202 -26.31 8.68 -3.40
N LEU A 203 -25.03 8.62 -3.80
CA LEU A 203 -24.65 8.59 -5.20
C LEU A 203 -25.20 7.36 -5.91
N PHE A 204 -25.05 6.15 -5.34
CA PHE A 204 -25.55 4.92 -5.93
C PHE A 204 -27.07 4.93 -6.07
N LEU A 205 -27.80 5.32 -5.02
CA LEU A 205 -29.26 5.42 -5.04
C LEU A 205 -29.78 6.43 -6.08
N ARG A 206 -29.09 7.56 -6.20
CA ARG A 206 -29.44 8.59 -7.18
C ARG A 206 -29.23 8.09 -8.59
N ARG A 207 -28.16 7.34 -8.83
CA ARG A 207 -27.77 6.85 -10.16
C ARG A 207 -28.52 5.59 -10.60
N SER A 208 -28.91 4.73 -9.66
CA SER A 208 -29.73 3.53 -9.94
C SER A 208 -31.15 3.87 -10.39
N SER A 209 -31.63 5.10 -10.10
CA SER A 209 -32.94 5.57 -10.53
C SER A 209 -34.05 4.59 -10.10
N SER A 210 -34.88 4.08 -11.02
CA SER A 210 -35.95 3.12 -10.72
C SER A 210 -35.50 1.65 -10.73
N HIS A 211 -34.20 1.35 -10.86
CA HIS A 211 -33.75 -0.04 -10.89
C HIS A 211 -33.76 -0.65 -9.48
N PRO A 212 -34.12 -1.95 -9.35
CA PRO A 212 -34.02 -2.68 -8.08
C PRO A 212 -32.60 -2.59 -7.51
N ILE A 213 -32.46 -2.54 -6.19
CA ILE A 213 -31.15 -2.42 -5.52
C ILE A 213 -30.81 -3.74 -4.83
N ASP A 214 -29.64 -4.27 -5.18
CA ASP A 214 -28.98 -5.40 -4.55
C ASP A 214 -27.84 -4.88 -3.66
N LEU A 215 -28.10 -4.84 -2.36
CA LEU A 215 -27.15 -4.33 -1.38
C LEU A 215 -26.55 -5.50 -0.59
N LEU A 216 -25.23 -5.67 -0.68
CA LEU A 216 -24.49 -6.62 0.15
C LEU A 216 -23.86 -5.87 1.33
N ILE A 217 -24.36 -6.15 2.53
CA ILE A 217 -23.73 -5.66 3.77
C ILE A 217 -22.86 -6.78 4.30
N ASN A 218 -21.54 -6.59 4.21
CA ASN A 218 -20.58 -7.56 4.70
C ASN A 218 -20.00 -7.04 6.01
N GLU A 219 -20.65 -7.37 7.12
CA GLU A 219 -20.14 -7.10 8.45
C GLU A 219 -19.10 -8.15 8.80
N PHE A 220 -17.83 -7.90 8.43
CA PHE A 220 -16.73 -8.67 8.99
C PHE A 220 -16.05 -7.87 10.10
N SER A 221 -16.48 -8.13 11.33
CA SER A 221 -15.63 -7.98 12.51
C SER A 221 -15.15 -9.36 12.95
N ASN A 222 -13.88 -9.65 12.62
CA ASN A 222 -12.94 -10.47 13.37
C ASN A 222 -13.34 -11.89 13.81
N GLN A 223 -12.93 -12.90 13.04
CA GLN A 223 -12.13 -13.98 13.63
C GLN A 223 -10.83 -14.10 12.84
N LEU A 224 -9.77 -13.52 13.42
CA LEU A 224 -8.40 -13.88 13.11
C LEU A 224 -8.22 -15.35 13.54
N LEU A 225 -8.46 -16.30 12.64
CA LEU A 225 -8.00 -17.68 12.82
C LEU A 225 -6.47 -17.67 12.73
N ILE A 226 -5.81 -17.47 13.87
CA ILE A 226 -4.42 -17.85 14.04
C ILE A 226 -4.43 -19.39 14.01
N CYS A 227 -4.20 -19.98 12.84
CA CYS A 227 -3.77 -21.37 12.79
C CYS A 227 -2.30 -21.39 13.25
N GLU A 228 -2.07 -21.59 14.55
CA GLU A 228 -0.75 -22.00 15.02
C GLU A 228 -0.52 -23.44 14.57
N ASP A 229 0.36 -23.61 13.57
CA ASP A 229 1.02 -24.88 13.32
C ASP A 229 1.94 -25.17 14.51
N GLY A 230 1.40 -25.80 15.56
CA GLY A 230 2.18 -26.15 16.74
C GLY A 230 1.47 -27.18 17.59
N GLY A 231 1.91 -28.44 17.51
CA GLY A 231 1.39 -29.52 18.35
C GLY A 231 1.59 -29.24 19.84
N GLY A 232 0.49 -28.90 20.52
CA GLY A 232 0.39 -28.73 21.97
C GLY A 232 -1.04 -29.06 22.42
N GLU A 233 -1.17 -29.74 23.57
CA GLU A 233 -2.41 -30.32 24.07
C GLU A 233 -3.57 -29.33 24.28
N PRO A 234 -4.84 -29.81 24.22
CA PRO A 234 -6.02 -28.95 24.26
C PRO A 234 -6.26 -28.38 25.66
N GLY A 235 -6.00 -27.08 25.82
CA GLY A 235 -6.55 -26.26 26.91
C GLY A 235 -7.82 -25.56 26.45
N ASP A 236 -8.83 -25.53 27.33
CA ASP A 236 -10.17 -24.97 27.08
C ASP A 236 -10.11 -23.55 26.50
N VAL A 237 -10.62 -23.39 25.26
CA VAL A 237 -10.88 -22.09 24.65
C VAL A 237 -12.24 -21.62 25.15
N VAL A 238 -12.24 -20.58 25.99
CA VAL A 238 -13.46 -19.85 26.38
C VAL A 238 -13.71 -18.78 25.32
N PHE A 239 -14.83 -18.88 24.61
CA PHE A 239 -15.34 -17.81 23.76
C PHE A 239 -16.12 -16.82 24.64
N GLU A 240 -15.83 -15.52 24.54
CA GLU A 240 -16.65 -14.45 25.15
C GLU A 240 -17.73 -14.01 24.16
N ASP A 241 -19.00 -14.24 24.49
CA ASP A 241 -20.20 -13.92 23.68
C ASP A 241 -20.56 -12.41 23.61
N GLN A 242 -19.62 -11.50 23.87
CA GLN A 242 -19.93 -10.08 24.09
C GLN A 242 -19.90 -9.22 22.80
N GLU A 243 -19.47 -9.75 21.66
CA GLU A 243 -19.30 -8.99 20.41
C GLU A 243 -20.53 -8.97 19.46
N ASP A 244 -21.59 -9.74 19.75
CA ASP A 244 -22.75 -9.85 18.86
C ASP A 244 -23.80 -8.73 19.04
N ILE A 245 -23.94 -8.15 20.24
CA ILE A 245 -24.96 -7.11 20.51
C ILE A 245 -24.59 -5.78 19.82
N ASP A 246 -23.31 -5.39 19.86
CA ASP A 246 -22.80 -4.16 19.25
C ASP A 246 -22.84 -4.16 17.71
N GLN A 247 -23.07 -5.31 17.08
CA GLN A 247 -23.20 -5.45 15.62
C GLN A 247 -24.66 -5.27 15.19
N VAL A 248 -25.60 -5.86 15.92
CA VAL A 248 -27.04 -5.72 15.67
C VAL A 248 -27.49 -4.26 15.78
N ASP A 249 -27.01 -3.53 16.79
CA ASP A 249 -27.35 -2.10 16.96
C ASP A 249 -26.83 -1.24 15.79
N LYS A 250 -25.66 -1.57 15.22
CA LYS A 250 -25.10 -0.86 14.05
C LYS A 250 -25.87 -1.15 12.76
N ALA A 251 -26.31 -2.40 12.59
CA ALA A 251 -27.17 -2.77 11.47
C ALA A 251 -28.53 -2.05 11.58
N GLU A 252 -29.11 -1.95 12.77
CA GLU A 252 -30.35 -1.22 13.02
C GLU A 252 -30.21 0.28 12.74
N ASP A 253 -29.13 0.91 13.22
CA ASP A 253 -28.81 2.31 12.92
C ASP A 253 -28.63 2.56 11.42
N PHE A 254 -27.98 1.64 10.70
CA PHE A 254 -27.82 1.74 9.26
C PHE A 254 -29.16 1.59 8.54
N ILE A 255 -29.98 0.63 8.93
CA ILE A 255 -31.32 0.44 8.38
C ILE A 255 -32.18 1.69 8.64
N GLN A 256 -32.09 2.27 9.83
CA GLN A 256 -32.77 3.53 10.17
C GLN A 256 -32.27 4.71 9.31
N LEU A 257 -30.97 4.75 8.99
CA LEU A 257 -30.40 5.71 8.04
C LEU A 257 -30.96 5.53 6.63
N LEU A 258 -31.17 4.28 6.17
CA LEU A 258 -31.83 4.01 4.89
C LEU A 258 -33.27 4.53 4.89
N TYR A 259 -34.05 4.22 5.93
CA TYR A 259 -35.46 4.61 6.01
C TYR A 259 -35.70 6.11 6.18
N THR A 260 -34.78 6.85 6.81
CA THR A 260 -34.90 8.31 6.99
C THR A 260 -34.52 9.11 5.75
N SER A 261 -33.95 8.46 4.73
CA SER A 261 -33.60 9.12 3.47
C SER A 261 -34.76 9.06 2.49
N ASP A 262 -35.25 10.22 2.06
CA ASP A 262 -36.33 10.36 1.04
C ASP A 262 -36.00 9.64 -0.28
N LEU A 263 -34.73 9.28 -0.50
CA LEU A 263 -34.26 8.53 -1.66
C LEU A 263 -34.78 7.09 -1.69
N PHE A 264 -35.30 6.57 -0.58
CA PHE A 264 -35.66 5.16 -0.45
C PHE A 264 -37.13 4.82 -0.69
N ALA A 265 -38.01 5.83 -0.68
CA ALA A 265 -39.45 5.61 -0.80
C ALA A 265 -39.84 5.02 -2.18
N GLY A 266 -40.66 3.98 -2.18
CA GLY A 266 -41.26 3.39 -3.38
C GLY A 266 -40.33 2.47 -4.21
N ARG A 267 -39.29 1.87 -3.60
CA ARG A 267 -38.36 0.97 -4.29
C ARG A 267 -38.29 -0.42 -3.64
N ILE A 268 -37.85 -1.40 -4.43
CA ILE A 268 -37.66 -2.79 -4.00
C ILE A 268 -36.19 -3.02 -3.68
N TYR A 269 -35.93 -3.63 -2.52
CA TYR A 269 -34.59 -3.92 -2.04
C TYR A 269 -34.41 -5.41 -1.78
N HIS A 270 -33.29 -5.94 -2.25
CA HIS A 270 -32.78 -7.24 -1.84
C HIS A 270 -31.64 -7.03 -0.86
N LEU A 271 -31.90 -7.32 0.42
CA LEU A 271 -30.88 -7.30 1.45
C LEU A 271 -30.40 -8.74 1.69
N ALA A 272 -29.13 -8.98 1.37
CA ALA A 272 -28.46 -10.22 1.70
C ALA A 272 -27.49 -9.96 2.86
N VAL A 273 -27.86 -10.44 4.06
CA VAL A 273 -26.95 -10.49 5.20
C VAL A 273 -26.37 -11.90 5.25
N PRO A 274 -25.04 -12.06 5.15
CA PRO A 274 -24.38 -13.36 5.30
C PRO A 274 -24.86 -14.06 6.59
N TYR A 275 -25.03 -15.38 6.57
CA TYR A 275 -25.44 -16.21 7.72
C TYR A 275 -26.91 -16.10 8.17
N THR A 276 -27.76 -15.35 7.45
CA THR A 276 -29.21 -15.27 7.74
C THR A 276 -30.04 -15.67 6.51
N SER A 277 -31.32 -16.02 6.72
CA SER A 277 -32.22 -16.33 5.60
C SER A 277 -32.53 -15.07 4.80
N HIS A 278 -32.49 -15.16 3.46
CA HIS A 278 -32.81 -14.05 2.56
C HIS A 278 -34.15 -13.40 2.91
N THR A 279 -34.14 -12.08 3.07
CA THR A 279 -35.35 -11.30 3.35
C THR A 279 -35.55 -10.27 2.25
N ILE A 280 -36.73 -10.29 1.61
CA ILE A 280 -37.13 -9.32 0.60
C ILE A 280 -37.92 -8.22 1.30
N PHE A 281 -37.52 -6.97 1.11
CA PHE A 281 -38.22 -5.82 1.68
C PHE A 281 -38.82 -4.96 0.57
N SER A 282 -40.09 -4.61 0.73
CA SER A 282 -40.75 -3.54 -0.03
C SER A 282 -41.00 -2.36 0.89
N SER A 283 -40.76 -1.13 0.41
CA SER A 283 -41.05 0.09 1.18
C SER A 283 -42.51 0.21 1.62
N ASP A 284 -43.41 -0.52 0.95
CA ASP A 284 -44.86 -0.36 1.12
C ASP A 284 -45.46 -1.39 2.10
N SER A 285 -44.67 -2.37 2.55
CA SER A 285 -45.09 -3.39 3.51
C SER A 285 -44.66 -3.04 4.94
N PHE A 286 -45.51 -2.30 5.65
CA PHE A 286 -45.37 -2.02 7.08
C PHE A 286 -45.67 -3.26 7.93
N PHE A 287 -44.66 -3.91 8.50
CA PHE A 287 -44.75 -4.61 9.80
C PHE A 287 -43.33 -4.88 10.34
N TRP A 288 -42.93 -4.15 11.38
CA TRP A 288 -41.68 -4.42 12.11
C TRP A 288 -41.93 -5.51 13.16
N ALA A 289 -41.23 -6.64 13.04
CA ALA A 289 -40.71 -7.35 14.20
C ALA A 289 -39.23 -6.94 14.33
N PRO A 290 -38.71 -6.67 15.54
CA PRO A 290 -37.29 -6.40 15.76
C PRO A 290 -36.43 -7.49 15.11
N ILE A 291 -35.32 -7.13 14.48
CA ILE A 291 -34.39 -8.09 13.84
C ILE A 291 -33.92 -9.15 14.85
N SER A 292 -33.78 -8.79 16.13
CA SER A 292 -33.55 -9.74 17.24
C SER A 292 -34.59 -10.87 17.30
N ARG A 293 -35.88 -10.59 17.04
CA ARG A 293 -36.94 -11.62 16.99
C ARG A 293 -36.91 -12.48 15.73
N LEU A 294 -36.32 -12.00 14.63
CA LEU A 294 -36.17 -12.78 13.39
C LEU A 294 -34.94 -13.69 13.44
N LEU A 295 -33.93 -13.34 14.26
CA LEU A 295 -32.69 -14.12 14.45
C LEU A 295 -32.75 -15.09 15.64
N GLY A 296 -33.79 -15.03 16.47
CA GLY A 296 -33.98 -15.97 17.58
C GLY A 296 -33.00 -15.75 18.74
N VAL A 297 -32.52 -14.52 18.92
CA VAL A 297 -31.72 -14.07 20.08
C VAL A 297 -32.63 -13.30 21.05
#